data_AF-A0A947HTC7-F1
#
_entry.id   AF-A0A947HTC7-F1
#
_cell.length_a   1.000
_cell.length_b   1.000
_cell.length_c   1.000
_cell.angle_alpha   90.00
_cell.angle_beta   90.00
_cell.angle_gamma   90.00
#
_symmetry.space_group_name_H-M   'P 1'
#
loop_
_entity.id
_entity.type
_entity.pdbx_description
1 polymer ?
#
loop_
_entity_poly.entity_id
_entity_poly.type
_entity_poly.pdbx_seq_one_letter_code
_entity_poly.pdbx_strand_id
1 'polypeptide(L)'
;MTMLSTTKPANIPMPDAAGTATSTASTKLKASLQTESYSAAAAKLSPTSAGAGPVAGISPESAAVLAEAADAAPPEKSHRPSAKEKTARKVYDNNQKRAAEMDLKRKGYEGELDGFANHWAKNQERYVAVAEKTGVPAKLIAALHWRESHGNFGTYLHQGDPLGKKAVHVPKNIPIFHKWEEAAIHALNLKKSIRDKVEMDENTTDPAALATYAEHYNGLGYHYRGKPSAYVWAGTDQYTSGKFVADGKYSSKTRDRQAGVMSLMTTAGQVDAKAAEANK
;
A
#
# COMPACT_ATOMS: atom_id res chain seq x y z
N MET A 1 -9.63 42.31 4.94
CA MET A 1 -10.19 42.89 3.71
C MET A 1 -9.13 42.83 2.63
N THR A 2 -8.99 41.69 1.96
CA THR A 2 -8.33 41.57 0.65
C THR A 2 -8.88 40.33 -0.04
N MET A 3 -9.59 40.57 -1.14
CA MET A 3 -10.17 39.60 -2.07
C MET A 3 -9.09 38.98 -2.96
N LEU A 4 -9.29 37.73 -3.41
CA LEU A 4 -8.79 37.16 -4.68
C LEU A 4 -9.70 35.95 -4.97
N SER A 5 -10.82 36.17 -5.65
CA SER A 5 -11.01 36.10 -7.11
C SER A 5 -11.24 34.67 -7.62
N THR A 6 -12.40 34.54 -8.25
CA THR A 6 -13.12 33.36 -8.73
C THR A 6 -12.66 32.93 -10.12
N THR A 7 -12.49 31.63 -10.35
CA THR A 7 -12.75 31.02 -11.66
C THR A 7 -13.37 29.62 -11.48
N LYS A 8 -14.56 29.47 -12.07
CA LYS A 8 -15.39 28.26 -12.15
C LYS A 8 -15.03 27.53 -13.44
N PRO A 9 -14.69 26.23 -13.46
CA PRO A 9 -14.66 25.48 -14.70
C PRO A 9 -16.05 24.90 -15.03
N ALA A 10 -16.28 24.82 -16.34
CA ALA A 10 -17.57 24.63 -17.00
C ALA A 10 -18.13 23.20 -16.91
N ASN A 11 -19.46 23.14 -17.03
CA ASN A 11 -20.29 21.95 -17.17
C ASN A 11 -20.12 21.39 -18.60
N ILE A 12 -19.72 20.13 -18.76
CA ILE A 12 -19.70 19.42 -20.05
C ILE A 12 -20.67 18.23 -19.93
N PRO A 13 -21.65 18.06 -20.85
CA PRO A 13 -22.62 16.97 -20.79
C PRO A 13 -22.09 15.63 -21.35
N MET A 14 -22.78 14.56 -20.94
CA MET A 14 -22.63 13.10 -21.18
C MET A 14 -22.40 12.68 -22.65
N PRO A 15 -22.12 11.38 -22.90
CA PRO A 15 -23.21 10.58 -23.48
C PRO A 15 -23.41 9.16 -22.89
N ASP A 16 -24.67 8.71 -22.99
CA ASP A 16 -25.18 7.37 -22.67
C ASP A 16 -24.82 6.29 -23.71
N ALA A 17 -24.69 5.07 -23.18
CA ALA A 17 -24.96 3.72 -23.70
C ALA A 17 -24.74 3.35 -25.20
N ALA A 18 -23.89 2.33 -25.42
CA ALA A 18 -24.16 1.24 -26.36
C ALA A 18 -23.38 -0.02 -25.95
N GLY A 19 -24.06 -1.16 -25.86
CA GLY A 19 -23.48 -2.45 -25.51
C GLY A 19 -22.85 -3.19 -26.70
N THR A 20 -22.02 -4.18 -26.42
CA THR A 20 -21.84 -5.39 -27.24
C THR A 20 -21.28 -6.51 -26.36
N ALA A 21 -21.87 -7.70 -26.49
CA ALA A 21 -21.44 -8.92 -25.85
C ALA A 21 -20.11 -9.40 -26.43
N THR A 22 -19.21 -9.95 -25.60
CA THR A 22 -18.27 -11.00 -26.02
C THR A 22 -17.65 -11.71 -24.81
N SER A 23 -17.70 -13.04 -24.87
CA SER A 23 -16.79 -14.01 -24.27
C SER A 23 -16.94 -14.39 -22.79
N THR A 24 -17.81 -15.38 -22.59
CA THR A 24 -17.99 -16.26 -21.42
C THR A 24 -16.74 -17.11 -21.06
N ALA A 25 -15.57 -16.87 -21.68
CA ALA A 25 -14.33 -17.59 -21.38
C ALA A 25 -13.48 -16.91 -20.27
N SER A 26 -13.63 -15.58 -20.09
CA SER A 26 -12.84 -14.84 -19.07
C SER A 26 -13.36 -15.06 -17.64
N THR A 27 -14.64 -15.37 -17.49
CA THR A 27 -15.27 -15.60 -16.19
C THR A 27 -14.91 -16.96 -15.58
N LYS A 28 -14.63 -17.98 -16.40
CA LYS A 28 -14.21 -19.31 -15.89
C LYS A 28 -12.73 -19.36 -15.46
N LEU A 29 -11.86 -18.55 -16.07
CA LEU A 29 -10.45 -18.49 -15.67
C LEU A 29 -10.25 -17.78 -14.32
N LYS A 30 -11.09 -16.77 -14.02
CA LYS A 30 -11.06 -16.08 -12.72
C LYS A 30 -11.68 -16.88 -11.57
N ALA A 31 -12.66 -17.74 -11.84
CA ALA A 31 -13.25 -18.62 -10.83
C ALA A 31 -12.30 -19.78 -10.41
N SER A 32 -11.41 -20.21 -11.31
CA SER A 32 -10.40 -21.24 -11.00
C SER A 32 -9.29 -20.74 -10.08
N LEU A 33 -9.06 -19.43 -10.01
CA LEU A 33 -8.03 -18.81 -9.15
C LEU A 33 -8.57 -18.46 -7.75
N GLN A 34 -9.84 -18.75 -7.46
CA GLN A 34 -10.48 -18.50 -6.16
C GLN A 34 -10.40 -19.69 -5.17
N THR A 35 -9.69 -20.77 -5.50
CA THR A 35 -9.56 -21.94 -4.60
C THR A 35 -8.14 -22.45 -4.35
N GLU A 36 -7.09 -21.77 -4.83
CA GLU A 36 -5.74 -22.12 -4.39
C GLU A 36 -5.25 -21.17 -3.31
N SER A 37 -5.40 -21.62 -2.07
CA SER A 37 -4.79 -21.02 -0.89
C SER A 37 -3.28 -20.88 -1.06
N TYR A 38 -2.77 -19.73 -0.64
CA TYR A 38 -1.36 -19.37 -0.51
C TYR A 38 -0.46 -20.49 0.05
N SER A 39 0.14 -21.34 -0.80
CA SER A 39 1.42 -22.02 -0.46
C SER A 39 2.17 -22.72 -1.62
N ALA A 40 1.76 -22.65 -2.89
CA ALA A 40 2.43 -23.46 -3.93
C ALA A 40 2.55 -22.76 -5.29
N ALA A 41 3.32 -21.66 -5.35
CA ALA A 41 3.76 -21.05 -6.60
C ALA A 41 5.29 -21.11 -6.77
N ALA A 42 5.91 -22.21 -6.32
CA ALA A 42 7.32 -22.47 -6.50
C ALA A 42 7.58 -23.97 -6.72
N ALA A 43 6.99 -24.55 -7.77
CA ALA A 43 7.40 -25.83 -8.38
C ALA A 43 6.40 -26.22 -9.49
N LYS A 44 6.46 -25.57 -10.66
CA LYS A 44 5.78 -26.07 -11.87
C LYS A 44 6.20 -25.34 -13.15
N LEU A 45 7.51 -25.24 -13.40
CA LEU A 45 8.04 -25.02 -14.74
C LEU A 45 9.38 -25.76 -14.85
N SER A 46 9.32 -27.05 -15.15
CA SER A 46 10.44 -27.79 -15.73
C SER A 46 9.99 -28.26 -17.10
N PRO A 47 10.57 -27.77 -18.21
CA PRO A 47 10.40 -28.42 -19.50
C PRO A 47 11.59 -29.34 -19.78
N THR A 48 11.39 -30.64 -19.58
CA THR A 48 12.05 -31.66 -20.42
C THR A 48 11.25 -31.82 -21.70
N SER A 49 11.82 -31.44 -22.84
CA SER A 49 11.68 -32.19 -24.09
C SER A 49 12.71 -31.72 -25.12
N ALA A 50 13.47 -32.70 -25.62
CA ALA A 50 14.46 -32.56 -26.67
C ALA A 50 13.86 -32.18 -28.03
N GLY A 51 14.64 -31.51 -28.88
CA GLY A 51 14.45 -31.52 -30.32
C GLY A 51 14.64 -30.19 -31.06
N ALA A 52 15.87 -29.70 -31.18
CA ALA A 52 16.29 -28.86 -32.31
C ALA A 52 17.82 -28.97 -32.46
N GLY A 53 18.29 -29.34 -33.65
CA GLY A 53 19.72 -29.48 -33.97
C GLY A 53 20.50 -28.15 -33.90
N PRO A 54 21.83 -28.19 -33.92
CA PRO A 54 22.66 -27.03 -33.67
C PRO A 54 22.52 -26.02 -34.82
N VAL A 55 21.94 -24.86 -34.52
CA VAL A 55 22.10 -23.67 -35.35
C VAL A 55 23.54 -23.19 -35.13
N ALA A 56 24.34 -23.24 -36.20
CA ALA A 56 25.72 -22.80 -36.20
C ALA A 56 25.83 -21.31 -35.83
N GLY A 57 26.73 -20.97 -34.89
CA GLY A 57 27.25 -19.60 -34.78
C GLY A 57 27.37 -18.95 -33.39
N ILE A 58 27.22 -19.66 -32.27
CA ILE A 58 27.41 -19.07 -30.93
C ILE A 58 28.41 -19.91 -30.13
N SER A 59 29.49 -19.29 -29.66
CA SER A 59 30.50 -19.94 -28.80
C SER A 59 29.85 -20.45 -27.50
N PRO A 60 30.26 -21.60 -26.95
CA PRO A 60 29.71 -22.13 -25.69
C PRO A 60 29.78 -21.13 -24.51
N GLU A 61 30.78 -20.23 -24.50
CA GLU A 61 30.83 -19.11 -23.54
C GLU A 61 29.64 -18.17 -23.70
N SER A 62 29.30 -17.77 -24.92
CA SER A 62 28.21 -16.82 -25.18
C SER A 62 26.82 -17.44 -24.96
N ALA A 63 26.70 -18.76 -25.14
CA ALA A 63 25.50 -19.52 -24.75
C ALA A 63 25.33 -19.59 -23.23
N ALA A 64 26.42 -19.69 -22.46
CA ALA A 64 26.38 -19.65 -21.00
C ALA A 64 26.00 -18.27 -20.45
N VAL A 65 26.52 -17.17 -21.03
CA VAL A 65 26.12 -15.81 -20.63
C VAL A 65 24.65 -15.51 -20.94
N LEU A 66 24.13 -16.05 -22.06
CA LEU A 66 22.71 -15.92 -22.42
C LEU A 66 21.79 -16.79 -21.56
N ALA A 67 22.24 -17.97 -21.13
CA ALA A 67 21.51 -18.82 -20.19
C ALA A 67 21.46 -18.20 -18.78
N GLU A 68 22.55 -17.58 -18.32
CA GLU A 68 22.60 -16.90 -17.01
C GLU A 68 21.79 -15.60 -17.00
N ALA A 69 21.69 -14.90 -18.14
CA ALA A 69 20.77 -13.77 -18.32
C ALA A 69 19.29 -14.18 -18.43
N ALA A 70 18.99 -15.44 -18.77
CA ALA A 70 17.62 -15.96 -18.88
C ALA A 70 17.09 -16.56 -17.56
N ASP A 71 17.99 -16.88 -16.61
CA ASP A 71 17.64 -17.36 -15.26
C ASP A 71 17.66 -16.24 -14.21
N ALA A 72 18.21 -15.06 -14.54
CA ALA A 72 18.07 -13.87 -13.71
C ALA A 72 16.61 -13.40 -13.72
N ALA A 73 15.93 -13.55 -12.58
CA ALA A 73 14.69 -12.85 -12.31
C ALA A 73 14.84 -11.37 -12.71
N PRO A 74 13.83 -10.75 -13.36
CA PRO A 74 13.90 -9.33 -13.70
C PRO A 74 14.40 -8.53 -12.49
N PRO A 75 15.32 -7.58 -12.65
CA PRO A 75 15.77 -6.77 -11.52
C PRO A 75 14.53 -6.21 -10.82
N GLU A 76 14.40 -6.46 -9.51
CA GLU A 76 13.25 -5.98 -8.74
C GLU A 76 13.01 -4.52 -9.09
N LYS A 77 11.76 -4.22 -9.47
CA LYS A 77 11.36 -2.89 -9.91
C LYS A 77 11.78 -1.88 -8.85
N SER A 78 12.65 -0.95 -9.20
CA SER A 78 13.09 0.08 -8.27
C SER A 78 11.92 1.00 -7.95
N HIS A 79 11.30 0.81 -6.77
CA HIS A 79 10.25 1.68 -6.26
C HIS A 79 10.74 3.07 -5.82
N ARG A 80 12.05 3.33 -5.96
CA ARG A 80 12.64 4.62 -5.66
C ARG A 80 12.22 5.68 -6.68
N PRO A 81 11.58 6.79 -6.27
CA PRO A 81 11.15 7.85 -7.19
C PRO A 81 12.29 8.45 -8.01
N SER A 82 11.93 8.97 -9.18
CA SER A 82 12.88 9.57 -10.11
C SER A 82 13.57 10.81 -9.52
N ALA A 83 14.73 11.18 -10.07
CA ALA A 83 15.44 12.39 -9.65
C ALA A 83 14.63 13.69 -9.81
N LYS A 84 13.59 13.69 -10.67
CA LYS A 84 12.69 14.82 -10.89
C LYS A 84 11.71 14.99 -9.72
N GLU A 85 11.33 13.91 -9.04
CA GLU A 85 10.37 13.91 -7.93
C GLU A 85 11.06 14.19 -6.58
N LYS A 86 11.76 15.32 -6.50
CA LYS A 86 12.67 15.67 -5.40
C LYS A 86 12.11 15.37 -4.00
N THR A 87 10.87 15.80 -3.72
CA THR A 87 10.23 15.56 -2.41
C THR A 87 9.97 14.09 -2.16
N ALA A 88 9.31 13.40 -3.10
CA ALA A 88 8.98 11.98 -2.94
C ALA A 88 10.25 11.14 -2.80
N ARG A 89 11.27 11.42 -3.61
CA ARG A 89 12.58 10.77 -3.54
C ARG A 89 13.27 10.99 -2.21
N LYS A 90 13.25 12.21 -1.66
CA LYS A 90 13.85 12.50 -0.34
C LYS A 90 13.10 11.80 0.79
N VAL A 91 11.77 11.74 0.73
CA VAL A 91 10.96 10.97 1.69
C VAL A 91 11.31 9.49 1.60
N TYR A 92 11.36 8.94 0.38
CA TYR A 92 11.79 7.57 0.12
C TYR A 92 13.17 7.29 0.68
N ASP A 93 14.18 8.11 0.36
CA ASP A 93 15.56 7.90 0.83
C ASP A 93 15.66 7.93 2.37
N ASN A 94 14.86 8.77 3.03
CA ASN A 94 14.80 8.81 4.49
C ASN A 94 14.12 7.55 5.05
N ASN A 95 13.04 7.09 4.41
CA ASN A 95 12.30 5.91 4.85
C ASN A 95 13.06 4.62 4.55
N GLN A 96 13.82 4.55 3.47
CA GLN A 96 14.70 3.43 3.14
C GLN A 96 15.74 3.20 4.24
N LYS A 97 16.40 4.27 4.70
CA LYS A 97 17.38 4.19 5.80
C LYS A 97 16.76 3.68 7.11
N ARG A 98 15.50 4.07 7.38
CA ARG A 98 14.79 3.63 8.59
C ARG A 98 14.32 2.20 8.49
N ALA A 99 13.75 1.83 7.33
CA ALA A 99 13.25 0.50 7.07
C ALA A 99 14.35 -0.56 7.14
N ALA A 100 15.56 -0.26 6.65
CA ALA A 100 16.69 -1.18 6.65
C ALA A 100 17.10 -1.66 8.05
N GLU A 101 16.88 -0.83 9.07
CA GLU A 101 17.31 -1.05 10.45
C GLU A 101 16.12 -1.13 11.42
N MET A 102 14.92 -1.40 10.92
CA MET A 102 13.70 -1.32 11.71
C MET A 102 13.45 -2.60 12.51
N ASP A 103 13.36 -2.47 13.84
CA ASP A 103 12.76 -3.49 14.71
C ASP A 103 11.39 -3.06 15.25
N LEU A 104 10.47 -4.03 15.30
CA LEU A 104 9.20 -3.86 16.01
C LEU A 104 9.44 -3.78 17.53
N LYS A 105 8.96 -2.70 18.16
CA LYS A 105 8.95 -2.50 19.61
C LYS A 105 7.54 -2.67 20.15
N ARG A 106 7.20 -3.92 20.46
CA ARG A 106 5.88 -4.31 20.96
C ARG A 106 5.52 -3.69 22.32
N LYS A 107 6.52 -3.44 23.18
CA LYS A 107 6.29 -2.93 24.54
C LYS A 107 5.59 -1.58 24.54
N GLY A 108 4.43 -1.49 25.19
CA GLY A 108 3.60 -0.29 25.24
C GLY A 108 2.78 -0.03 23.98
N TYR A 109 2.61 -1.05 23.12
CA TYR A 109 1.71 -1.09 21.96
C TYR A 109 0.96 -2.43 21.85
N GLU A 110 1.04 -3.30 22.86
CA GLU A 110 0.51 -4.67 22.84
C GLU A 110 -0.95 -4.70 22.43
N GLY A 111 -1.80 -3.90 23.09
CA GLY A 111 -3.23 -3.84 22.80
C GLY A 111 -3.55 -3.34 21.39
N GLU A 112 -2.78 -2.37 20.87
CA GLU A 112 -2.94 -1.87 19.50
C GLU A 112 -2.59 -2.96 18.47
N LEU A 113 -1.46 -3.63 18.67
CA LEU A 113 -0.98 -4.65 17.74
C LEU A 113 -1.84 -5.92 17.81
N ASP A 114 -2.33 -6.31 18.99
CA ASP A 114 -3.25 -7.44 19.14
C ASP A 114 -4.63 -7.15 18.58
N GLY A 115 -5.15 -5.94 18.80
CA GLY A 115 -6.39 -5.48 18.18
C GLY A 115 -6.28 -5.54 16.65
N PHE A 116 -5.19 -4.99 16.11
CA PHE A 116 -4.94 -5.00 14.67
C PHE A 116 -4.74 -6.41 14.10
N ALA A 117 -3.98 -7.28 14.77
CA ALA A 117 -3.76 -8.65 14.34
C ALA A 117 -5.08 -9.41 14.16
N ASN A 118 -5.98 -9.29 15.15
CA ASN A 118 -7.32 -9.88 15.10
C ASN A 118 -8.17 -9.26 13.99
N HIS A 119 -8.07 -7.95 13.80
CA HIS A 119 -8.80 -7.25 12.75
C HIS A 119 -8.35 -7.67 11.35
N TRP A 120 -7.04 -7.75 11.13
CA TRP A 120 -6.44 -8.22 9.89
C TRP A 120 -6.91 -9.65 9.58
N ALA A 121 -6.72 -10.58 10.51
CA ALA A 121 -7.09 -12.00 10.34
C ALA A 121 -8.55 -12.20 9.91
N LYS A 122 -9.47 -11.37 10.42
CA LYS A 122 -10.92 -11.48 10.14
C LYS A 122 -11.36 -10.82 8.84
N ASN A 123 -10.59 -9.87 8.29
CA ASN A 123 -11.08 -8.97 7.24
C ASN A 123 -10.18 -8.89 6.01
N GLN A 124 -9.20 -9.80 5.86
CA GLN A 124 -8.21 -9.77 4.77
C GLN A 124 -8.88 -9.61 3.39
N GLU A 125 -9.91 -10.40 3.11
CA GLU A 125 -10.61 -10.42 1.82
C GLU A 125 -11.16 -9.04 1.41
N ARG A 126 -11.68 -8.25 2.37
CA ARG A 126 -12.19 -6.91 2.09
C ARG A 126 -11.08 -5.96 1.66
N TYR A 127 -9.91 -6.08 2.30
CA TYR A 127 -8.75 -5.28 1.97
C TYR A 127 -8.14 -5.70 0.63
N VAL A 128 -8.10 -6.99 0.33
CA VAL A 128 -7.66 -7.53 -0.98
C VAL A 128 -8.54 -7.00 -2.11
N ALA A 129 -9.86 -7.03 -1.95
CA ALA A 129 -10.78 -6.51 -2.97
C ALA A 129 -10.60 -5.01 -3.28
N VAL A 130 -10.16 -4.21 -2.29
CA VAL A 130 -9.79 -2.81 -2.51
C VAL A 130 -8.39 -2.69 -3.12
N ALA A 131 -7.44 -3.53 -2.70
CA ALA A 131 -6.09 -3.56 -3.25
C ALA A 131 -6.11 -3.78 -4.77
N GLU A 132 -6.85 -4.80 -5.24
CA GLU A 132 -7.04 -5.12 -6.66
C GLU A 132 -7.56 -3.95 -7.51
N LYS A 133 -8.35 -3.05 -6.90
CA LYS A 133 -8.95 -1.90 -7.60
C LYS A 133 -8.10 -0.64 -7.54
N THR A 134 -7.09 -0.61 -6.66
CA THR A 134 -6.34 0.61 -6.34
C THR A 134 -4.85 0.46 -6.53
N GLY A 135 -4.31 -0.75 -6.70
CA GLY A 135 -2.86 -0.99 -6.73
C GLY A 135 -2.16 -0.56 -5.44
N VAL A 136 -2.86 -0.59 -4.30
CA VAL A 136 -2.28 -0.32 -2.98
C VAL A 136 -2.34 -1.61 -2.17
N PRO A 137 -1.23 -2.12 -1.61
CA PRO A 137 -1.23 -3.41 -0.94
C PRO A 137 -2.23 -3.53 0.21
N ALA A 138 -2.91 -4.68 0.32
CA ALA A 138 -3.99 -4.91 1.29
C ALA A 138 -3.57 -4.65 2.74
N LYS A 139 -2.36 -5.07 3.13
CA LYS A 139 -1.79 -4.81 4.48
C LYS A 139 -1.61 -3.32 4.76
N LEU A 140 -1.18 -2.56 3.75
CA LEU A 140 -1.02 -1.11 3.85
C LEU A 140 -2.40 -0.45 4.00
N ILE A 141 -3.40 -0.85 3.20
CA ILE A 141 -4.77 -0.34 3.33
C ILE A 141 -5.32 -0.63 4.74
N ALA A 142 -5.13 -1.84 5.25
CA ALA A 142 -5.56 -2.21 6.60
C ALA A 142 -4.87 -1.35 7.68
N ALA A 143 -3.56 -1.15 7.58
CA ALA A 143 -2.81 -0.33 8.51
C ALA A 143 -3.25 1.15 8.47
N LEU A 144 -3.47 1.73 7.28
CA LEU A 144 -4.03 3.07 7.14
C LEU A 144 -5.43 3.15 7.76
N HIS A 145 -6.31 2.19 7.47
CA HIS A 145 -7.65 2.15 8.04
C HIS A 145 -7.63 2.06 9.58
N TRP A 146 -6.68 1.30 10.14
CA TRP A 146 -6.49 1.25 11.59
C TRP A 146 -6.07 2.60 12.17
N ARG A 147 -5.16 3.31 11.50
CA ARG A 147 -4.72 4.65 11.93
C ARG A 147 -5.83 5.69 11.89
N GLU A 148 -6.72 5.62 10.91
CA GLU A 148 -7.78 6.61 10.75
C GLU A 148 -8.98 6.34 11.65
N SER A 149 -9.29 5.07 11.95
CA SER A 149 -10.54 4.73 12.66
C SER A 149 -10.56 3.39 13.37
N HIS A 150 -9.39 2.82 13.70
CA HIS A 150 -9.25 1.48 14.32
C HIS A 150 -9.98 0.39 13.51
N GLY A 151 -9.97 0.50 12.17
CA GLY A 151 -10.56 -0.49 11.28
C GLY A 151 -12.09 -0.44 11.21
N ASN A 152 -12.73 0.63 11.69
CA ASN A 152 -14.18 0.74 11.67
C ASN A 152 -14.73 0.95 10.25
N PHE A 153 -15.28 -0.11 9.65
CA PHE A 153 -15.92 -0.08 8.34
C PHE A 153 -17.16 0.82 8.21
N GLY A 154 -17.64 1.40 9.31
CA GLY A 154 -18.63 2.47 9.31
C GLY A 154 -18.05 3.88 9.11
N THR A 155 -16.76 4.02 8.77
CA THR A 155 -16.08 5.31 8.63
C THR A 155 -15.34 5.49 7.30
N TYR A 156 -15.12 6.74 6.87
CA TYR A 156 -14.32 7.06 5.69
C TYR A 156 -12.85 6.76 5.95
N LEU A 157 -12.22 5.98 5.07
CA LEU A 157 -10.76 5.78 5.08
C LEU A 157 -9.99 7.10 4.94
N HIS A 158 -10.59 8.14 4.38
CA HIS A 158 -9.98 9.45 4.21
C HIS A 158 -9.48 10.10 5.52
N GLN A 159 -10.28 10.00 6.60
CA GLN A 159 -10.11 10.82 7.82
C GLN A 159 -10.81 10.25 9.08
N GLY A 160 -11.55 9.14 8.95
CA GLY A 160 -12.31 8.55 10.05
C GLY A 160 -13.73 9.10 10.32
N ASP A 161 -14.27 10.00 9.49
CA ASP A 161 -15.67 10.46 9.65
C ASP A 161 -16.68 9.31 9.44
N PRO A 162 -17.89 9.33 10.03
CA PRO A 162 -18.90 8.30 9.79
C PRO A 162 -19.43 8.30 8.34
N LEU A 163 -19.56 7.11 7.74
CA LEU A 163 -20.23 6.91 6.45
C LEU A 163 -21.70 7.33 6.50
N GLY A 164 -22.29 7.56 5.33
CA GLY A 164 -23.68 8.01 5.17
C GLY A 164 -23.94 9.45 5.62
N LYS A 165 -22.88 10.19 5.98
CA LYS A 165 -22.94 11.60 6.37
C LYS A 165 -21.91 12.41 5.58
N LYS A 166 -22.13 13.73 5.53
CA LYS A 166 -21.20 14.68 4.94
C LYS A 166 -19.90 14.70 5.75
N ALA A 167 -18.76 14.64 5.05
CA ALA A 167 -17.43 14.81 5.64
C ALA A 167 -17.30 16.17 6.36
N VAL A 168 -16.79 16.15 7.59
CA VAL A 168 -16.52 17.31 8.43
C VAL A 168 -15.03 17.61 8.45
N HIS A 169 -14.19 16.58 8.49
CA HIS A 169 -12.73 16.70 8.43
C HIS A 169 -12.23 16.74 6.97
N VAL A 170 -10.97 17.15 6.79
CA VAL A 170 -10.34 17.30 5.47
C VAL A 170 -9.84 15.94 4.99
N PRO A 171 -10.05 15.55 3.72
CA PRO A 171 -10.67 16.31 2.62
C PRO A 171 -12.19 16.51 2.78
N LYS A 172 -12.61 17.78 2.69
CA LYS A 172 -14.03 18.16 2.66
C LYS A 172 -14.53 18.08 1.21
N ASN A 173 -15.85 17.98 1.04
CA ASN A 173 -16.53 17.92 -0.27
C ASN A 173 -16.26 16.67 -1.10
N ILE A 174 -16.10 15.52 -0.43
CA ILE A 174 -16.14 14.20 -1.07
C ILE A 174 -17.59 13.69 -1.18
N PRO A 175 -17.91 12.76 -2.09
CA PRO A 175 -19.22 12.14 -2.18
C PRO A 175 -19.64 11.47 -0.86
N ILE A 176 -20.96 11.37 -0.63
CA ILE A 176 -21.49 10.60 0.50
C ILE A 176 -21.47 9.13 0.12
N PHE A 177 -20.64 8.34 0.82
CA PHE A 177 -20.56 6.90 0.61
C PHE A 177 -21.31 6.16 1.73
N HIS A 178 -21.96 5.06 1.37
CA HIS A 178 -22.63 4.15 2.32
C HIS A 178 -21.90 2.81 2.47
N LYS A 179 -21.00 2.50 1.52
CA LYS A 179 -20.14 1.31 1.56
C LYS A 179 -18.70 1.73 1.74
N TRP A 180 -18.01 1.02 2.61
CA TRP A 180 -16.62 1.32 2.94
C TRP A 180 -15.70 1.14 1.73
N GLU A 181 -15.90 0.11 0.92
CA GLU A 181 -15.06 -0.21 -0.23
C GLU A 181 -15.06 0.94 -1.25
N GLU A 182 -16.23 1.51 -1.54
CA GLU A 182 -16.38 2.65 -2.45
C GLU A 182 -15.65 3.90 -1.90
N ALA A 183 -15.82 4.17 -0.60
CA ALA A 183 -15.13 5.26 0.08
C ALA A 183 -13.60 5.06 0.08
N ALA A 184 -13.14 3.85 0.38
CA ALA A 184 -11.72 3.50 0.44
C ALA A 184 -11.05 3.63 -0.93
N ILE A 185 -11.68 3.12 -1.99
CA ILE A 185 -11.21 3.27 -3.38
C ILE A 185 -11.10 4.75 -3.73
N HIS A 186 -12.10 5.55 -3.38
CA HIS A 186 -12.04 7.00 -3.60
C HIS A 186 -10.87 7.64 -2.85
N ALA A 187 -10.67 7.32 -1.56
CA ALA A 187 -9.59 7.86 -0.73
C ALA A 187 -8.20 7.57 -1.32
N LEU A 188 -7.95 6.32 -1.69
CA LEU A 188 -6.67 5.87 -2.21
C LEU A 188 -6.39 6.47 -3.59
N ASN A 189 -7.42 6.64 -4.43
CA ASN A 189 -7.28 7.28 -5.74
C ASN A 189 -6.98 8.79 -5.65
N LEU A 190 -7.39 9.49 -4.59
CA LEU A 190 -6.93 10.86 -4.34
C LEU A 190 -5.41 10.94 -4.10
N LYS A 191 -4.79 9.83 -3.70
CA LYS A 191 -3.35 9.70 -3.46
C LYS A 191 -2.63 8.91 -4.58
N LYS A 192 -3.28 8.64 -5.71
CA LYS A 192 -2.67 7.86 -6.81
C LYS A 192 -1.33 8.43 -7.31
N SER A 193 -1.18 9.76 -7.30
CA SER A 193 0.08 10.38 -7.74
C SER A 193 1.27 9.93 -6.91
N ILE A 194 1.13 9.67 -5.61
CA ILE A 194 2.26 9.15 -4.82
C ILE A 194 2.46 7.66 -5.11
N ARG A 195 1.40 6.84 -5.21
CA ARG A 195 1.50 5.42 -5.63
C ARG A 195 2.30 5.29 -6.92
N ASP A 196 1.97 6.10 -7.93
CA ASP A 196 2.61 6.07 -9.24
C ASP A 196 4.09 6.52 -9.16
N LYS A 197 4.42 7.51 -8.32
CA LYS A 197 5.79 8.01 -8.10
C LYS A 197 6.73 6.98 -7.48
N VAL A 198 6.21 6.13 -6.60
CA VAL A 198 6.95 4.99 -6.03
C VAL A 198 6.68 3.69 -6.79
N GLU A 199 6.06 3.80 -7.96
CA GLU A 199 5.74 2.71 -8.89
C GLU A 199 5.09 1.48 -8.23
N MET A 200 4.26 1.72 -7.21
CA MET A 200 3.59 0.68 -6.43
C MET A 200 2.41 0.05 -7.19
N ASP A 201 2.19 -1.21 -6.88
CA ASP A 201 0.99 -1.99 -7.18
C ASP A 201 0.53 -2.77 -5.92
N GLU A 202 -0.52 -3.57 -6.04
CA GLU A 202 -1.08 -4.36 -4.95
C GLU A 202 -0.13 -5.40 -4.35
N ASN A 203 0.92 -5.79 -5.08
CA ASN A 203 1.90 -6.80 -4.69
C ASN A 203 3.20 -6.21 -4.13
N THR A 204 3.31 -4.88 -4.08
CA THR A 204 4.53 -4.22 -3.63
C THR A 204 4.86 -4.54 -2.17
N THR A 205 6.09 -4.99 -1.94
CA THR A 205 6.63 -5.36 -0.61
C THR A 205 7.75 -4.44 -0.14
N ASP A 206 8.28 -3.54 -0.98
CA ASP A 206 9.36 -2.63 -0.60
C ASP A 206 8.95 -1.74 0.59
N PRO A 207 9.58 -1.90 1.76
CA PRO A 207 9.19 -1.15 2.95
C PRO A 207 9.41 0.37 2.79
N ALA A 208 10.37 0.81 1.95
CA ALA A 208 10.61 2.23 1.70
C ALA A 208 9.46 2.87 0.91
N ALA A 209 8.97 2.20 -0.14
CA ALA A 209 7.80 2.61 -0.90
C ALA A 209 6.54 2.68 -0.03
N LEU A 210 6.28 1.62 0.75
CA LEU A 210 5.11 1.52 1.64
C LEU A 210 5.10 2.62 2.70
N ALA A 211 6.23 2.84 3.39
CA ALA A 211 6.40 3.92 4.35
C ALA A 211 6.24 5.31 3.71
N THR A 212 6.75 5.48 2.48
CA THR A 212 6.66 6.74 1.73
C THR A 212 5.23 7.06 1.33
N TYR A 213 4.48 6.07 0.85
CA TYR A 213 3.06 6.23 0.56
C TYR A 213 2.30 6.61 1.84
N ALA A 214 2.52 5.89 2.95
CA ALA A 214 1.88 6.16 4.23
C ALA A 214 2.17 7.57 4.76
N GLU A 215 3.41 8.06 4.64
CA GLU A 215 3.76 9.40 5.08
C GLU A 215 3.07 10.49 4.22
N HIS A 216 2.95 10.29 2.91
CA HIS A 216 2.19 11.20 2.04
C HIS A 216 0.67 11.09 2.23
N TYR A 217 0.19 9.91 2.65
CA TYR A 217 -1.20 9.69 2.98
C TYR A 217 -1.61 10.61 4.13
N ASN A 218 -0.90 10.51 5.26
CA ASN A 218 -1.09 11.36 6.44
C ASN A 218 -0.69 12.82 6.22
N GLY A 219 0.46 13.05 5.59
CA GLY A 219 1.04 14.38 5.34
C GLY A 219 2.49 14.50 5.81
N LEU A 220 3.25 15.34 5.09
CA LEU A 220 4.71 15.45 5.20
C LEU A 220 5.23 16.38 6.31
N GLY A 221 4.39 16.68 7.32
CA GLY A 221 4.78 17.58 8.41
C GLY A 221 6.03 17.12 9.17
N TYR A 222 6.22 15.80 9.32
CA TYR A 222 7.40 15.22 9.98
C TYR A 222 8.64 15.30 9.09
N HIS A 223 8.53 14.93 7.82
CA HIS A 223 9.57 15.10 6.81
C HIS A 223 10.17 16.51 6.80
N TYR A 224 9.33 17.55 6.75
CA TYR A 224 9.80 18.94 6.72
C TYR A 224 10.47 19.39 8.03
N ARG A 225 10.29 18.63 9.12
CA ARG A 225 10.95 18.86 10.41
C ARG A 225 12.19 17.98 10.61
N GLY A 226 12.53 17.14 9.63
CA GLY A 226 13.62 16.17 9.77
C GLY A 226 13.39 15.16 10.90
N LYS A 227 12.12 14.82 11.19
CA LYS A 227 11.75 13.90 12.27
C LYS A 227 11.10 12.64 11.68
N PRO A 228 11.23 11.47 12.34
CA PRO A 228 10.46 10.30 11.96
C PRO A 228 8.97 10.60 12.13
N SER A 229 8.16 10.17 11.16
CA SER A 229 6.71 10.25 11.25
C SER A 229 6.20 9.28 12.31
N ALA A 230 5.59 9.81 13.37
CA ALA A 230 4.89 8.98 14.35
C ALA A 230 3.77 8.15 13.70
N TYR A 231 3.17 8.67 12.63
CA TYR A 231 2.15 7.97 11.86
C TYR A 231 2.68 6.69 11.21
N VAL A 232 3.92 6.72 10.76
CA VAL A 232 4.55 5.60 10.04
C VAL A 232 5.30 4.67 10.99
N TRP A 233 6.04 5.24 11.95
CA TRP A 233 7.09 4.55 12.69
C TRP A 233 6.79 4.31 14.18
N ALA A 234 5.68 4.81 14.73
CA ALA A 234 5.38 4.54 16.15
C ALA A 234 5.31 3.03 16.41
N GLY A 235 5.89 2.56 17.52
CA GLY A 235 6.00 1.12 17.80
C GLY A 235 7.16 0.41 17.11
N THR A 236 8.09 1.16 16.52
CA THR A 236 9.41 0.64 16.11
C THR A 236 10.54 1.36 16.87
N ASP A 237 11.78 0.91 16.75
CA ASP A 237 12.95 1.66 17.23
C ASP A 237 13.23 2.94 16.46
N GLN A 238 12.67 3.09 15.25
CA GLN A 238 12.83 4.27 14.43
C GLN A 238 12.05 5.49 14.98
N TYR A 239 11.26 5.31 16.04
CA TYR A 239 10.48 6.34 16.70
C TYR A 239 10.58 6.29 18.23
N THR A 240 10.97 7.40 18.85
CA THR A 240 11.00 7.53 20.32
C THR A 240 9.89 8.44 20.84
N SER A 241 9.78 9.66 20.28
CA SER A 241 8.79 10.66 20.66
C SER A 241 8.60 11.70 19.57
N GLY A 242 7.56 12.51 19.71
CA GLY A 242 7.27 13.61 18.80
C GLY A 242 6.01 13.33 18.00
N LYS A 243 5.03 14.25 18.04
CA LYS A 243 3.71 14.03 17.44
C LYS A 243 3.04 15.36 17.12
N PHE A 244 2.32 15.43 16.00
CA PHE A 244 1.31 16.46 15.82
C PHE A 244 0.11 16.16 16.71
N VAL A 245 -0.13 17.01 17.71
CA VAL A 245 -1.25 16.86 18.67
C VAL A 245 -2.52 17.56 18.18
N ALA A 246 -2.38 18.41 17.17
CA ALA A 246 -3.43 19.06 16.41
C ALA A 246 -2.82 19.59 15.11
N ASP A 247 -3.66 20.07 14.19
CA ASP A 247 -3.24 20.63 12.90
C ASP A 247 -2.16 21.71 13.08
N GLY A 248 -1.00 21.47 12.48
CA GLY A 248 0.18 22.35 12.57
C GLY A 248 0.87 22.40 13.94
N LYS A 249 0.32 21.75 14.98
CA LYS A 249 0.85 21.79 16.36
C LYS A 249 1.69 20.55 16.67
N TYR A 250 2.98 20.64 16.41
CA TYR A 250 3.95 19.59 16.75
C TYR A 250 4.45 19.72 18.20
N SER A 251 4.36 18.64 18.96
CA SER A 251 5.02 18.47 20.27
C SER A 251 6.16 17.48 20.14
N SER A 252 7.39 17.85 20.50
CA SER A 252 8.55 16.93 20.50
C SER A 252 8.53 15.91 21.64
N LYS A 253 7.77 16.20 22.71
CA LYS A 253 7.73 15.39 23.94
C LYS A 253 6.60 14.37 23.96
N THR A 254 5.54 14.61 23.18
CA THR A 254 4.38 13.71 23.16
C THR A 254 4.70 12.47 22.35
N ARG A 255 4.53 11.29 22.96
CA ARG A 255 4.61 10.00 22.28
C ARG A 255 3.25 9.65 21.68
N ASP A 256 3.25 9.08 20.47
CA ASP A 256 2.04 8.52 19.89
C ASP A 256 1.73 7.15 20.51
N ARG A 257 0.51 6.98 21.01
CA ARG A 257 0.06 5.76 21.68
C ARG A 257 -0.53 4.74 20.70
N GLN A 258 -0.89 5.18 19.50
CA GLN A 258 -1.26 4.29 18.40
C GLN A 258 -0.01 3.76 17.72
N ALA A 259 -0.06 2.49 17.31
CA ALA A 259 1.00 1.90 16.51
C ALA A 259 1.09 2.56 15.13
N GLY A 260 2.31 2.69 14.61
CA GLY A 260 2.62 3.21 13.28
C GLY A 260 2.27 2.22 12.18
N VAL A 261 2.07 2.72 10.96
CA VAL A 261 1.75 1.90 9.80
C VAL A 261 2.73 0.75 9.61
N MET A 262 4.05 0.98 9.73
CA MET A 262 5.04 -0.09 9.54
C MET A 262 4.95 -1.16 10.63
N SER A 263 4.70 -0.77 11.89
CA SER A 263 4.47 -1.71 13.00
C SER A 263 3.24 -2.60 12.76
N LEU A 264 2.16 -2.00 12.26
CA LEU A 264 0.93 -2.70 11.91
C LEU A 264 1.17 -3.66 10.75
N MET A 265 1.86 -3.22 9.69
CA MET A 265 2.19 -4.07 8.54
C MET A 265 3.08 -5.26 8.91
N THR A 266 4.11 -5.06 9.75
CA THR A 266 4.91 -6.16 10.31
C THR A 266 4.03 -7.15 11.06
N THR A 267 3.08 -6.66 11.85
CA THR A 267 2.13 -7.50 12.60
C THR A 267 1.21 -8.30 11.67
N ALA A 268 0.68 -7.70 10.60
CA ALA A 268 -0.08 -8.44 9.58
C ALA A 268 0.76 -9.53 8.91
N GLY A 269 2.04 -9.24 8.60
CA GLY A 269 2.98 -10.24 8.07
C GLY A 269 3.18 -11.43 9.01
N GLN A 270 3.29 -11.18 10.32
CA GLN A 270 3.39 -12.23 11.34
C GLN A 270 2.10 -13.08 11.44
N VAL A 271 0.93 -12.47 11.27
CA VAL A 271 -0.35 -13.21 11.22
C VAL A 271 -0.38 -14.17 10.03
N ASP A 272 -0.02 -13.68 8.83
CA ASP A 272 -0.02 -14.50 7.62
C ASP A 272 0.98 -15.65 7.71
N ALA A 273 2.19 -15.40 8.23
CA ALA A 273 3.21 -16.43 8.42
C ALA A 273 2.72 -17.55 9.35
N LYS A 274 2.09 -17.19 10.48
CA LYS A 274 1.51 -18.16 11.41
C LYS A 274 0.37 -18.97 10.79
N ALA A 275 -0.49 -18.33 9.99
CA ALA A 275 -1.56 -19.02 9.30
C ALA A 275 -1.02 -20.00 8.25
N ALA A 276 0.05 -19.62 7.54
CA ALA A 276 0.72 -20.50 6.57
C ALA A 276 1.42 -21.70 7.24
N GLU A 277 1.97 -21.52 8.44
CA GLU A 277 2.55 -22.61 9.23
C GLU A 277 1.50 -23.58 9.78
N ALA A 278 0.34 -23.09 10.21
CA ALA A 278 -0.74 -23.93 10.75
C ALA A 278 -1.41 -24.83 9.70
N ASN A 279 -1.24 -24.51 8.40
CA ASN A 279 -1.82 -25.25 7.28
C ASN A 279 -0.82 -26.23 6.60
N LYS A 280 0.40 -26.34 7.13
CA LYS A 280 1.40 -27.34 6.72
C LYS A 280 1.31 -28.59 7.59
#